data_AF-A0A645JKE2-F1
#
_entry.id   AF-A0A645JKE2-F1
#
_cell.length_a   1.000
_cell.length_b   1.000
_cell.length_c   1.000
_cell.angle_alpha   90.00
_cell.angle_beta   90.00
_cell.angle_gamma   90.00
#
_symmetry.space_group_name_H-M   'P 1'
#
loop_
_entity.id
_entity.type
_entity.pdbx_description
1 polymer ?
#
loop_
_entity_poly.entity_id
_entity_poly.type
_entity_poly.pdbx_seq_one_letter_code
_entity_poly.pdbx_strand_id
1 'polypeptide(L)' 'MFSIPGLGAYYVKAVSDNDYTMILGLTIFYAVLYVACLIVVDILYGIVDPRIKIAKSEK' A
#
# COMPACT_ATOMS: atom_id res chain seq x y z
N MET A 1 -22.99 9.86 -15.10
CA MET A 1 -23.00 8.52 -14.48
C MET A 1 -21.58 7.98 -14.51
N PHE A 2 -20.89 7.93 -13.38
CA PHE A 2 -19.49 7.48 -13.27
C PHE A 2 -19.47 5.99 -12.88
N SER A 3 -19.86 5.13 -13.82
CA SER A 3 -20.22 3.72 -13.58
C SER A 3 -19.04 2.76 -13.45
N ILE A 4 -17.84 3.23 -13.08
CA ILE A 4 -16.67 2.37 -12.91
C ILE A 4 -16.48 2.15 -11.40
N PRO A 5 -17.02 1.05 -10.82
CA PRO A 5 -16.74 0.72 -9.44
C PRO A 5 -15.23 0.51 -9.29
N GLY A 6 -14.61 1.29 -8.40
CA GLY A 6 -13.20 1.14 -8.06
C GLY A 6 -12.93 -0.14 -7.25
N LEU A 7 -11.66 -0.48 -7.08
CA LEU A 7 -11.22 -1.65 -6.29
C LEU A 7 -11.80 -1.67 -4.85
N GLY A 8 -11.98 -0.50 -4.24
CA GLY A 8 -12.60 -0.39 -2.91
C GLY A 8 -14.09 -0.74 -2.89
N ALA A 9 -14.82 -0.43 -3.98
CA ALA A 9 -16.23 -0.82 -4.09
C ALA A 9 -16.38 -2.34 -4.21
N TYR A 10 -15.45 -3.01 -4.90
CA TYR A 10 -15.38 -4.47 -4.94
C TYR A 10 -15.06 -5.09 -3.58
N TYR A 11 -14.18 -4.45 -2.80
CA TYR A 11 -13.89 -4.89 -1.43
C TYR A 11 -15.14 -4.82 -0.53
N VAL A 12 -15.84 -3.69 -0.53
CA VAL A 12 -17.08 -3.51 0.26
C VAL A 12 -18.16 -4.50 -0.19
N LYS A 13 -18.29 -4.73 -1.50
CA LYS A 13 -19.21 -5.73 -2.05
C LYS A 13 -18.85 -7.14 -1.58
N ALA A 14 -17.57 -7.51 -1.62
CA ALA A 14 -17.10 -8.81 -1.16
C ALA A 14 -17.37 -9.03 0.34
N VAL A 15 -17.24 -7.99 1.18
CA VAL A 15 -17.63 -8.06 2.60
C VAL A 15 -19.13 -8.29 2.75
N SER A 16 -19.96 -7.58 1.97
CA SER A 16 -21.42 -7.77 1.98
C SER A 16 -21.82 -9.17 1.52
N ASP A 17 -21.14 -9.70 0.50
CA ASP A 17 -21.42 -11.00 -0.11
C ASP A 17 -20.71 -12.15 0.64
N ASN A 18 -19.97 -11.87 1.72
CA ASN A 18 -19.13 -12.81 2.48
C ASN A 18 -18.14 -13.60 1.61
N ASP A 19 -17.66 -12.99 0.53
CA ASP A 19 -16.66 -13.56 -0.37
C ASP A 19 -15.25 -13.37 0.23
N TYR A 20 -14.85 -14.32 1.07
CA TYR A 20 -13.54 -14.30 1.73
C TYR A 20 -12.36 -14.39 0.75
N THR A 21 -12.54 -15.06 -0.40
CA THR A 21 -11.49 -15.16 -1.41
C THR A 21 -11.18 -13.80 -2.01
N MET A 22 -12.21 -13.03 -2.35
CA MET A 22 -12.05 -11.68 -2.89
C MET A 22 -11.49 -10.71 -1.84
N ILE A 23 -11.94 -10.79 -0.58
CA ILE A 23 -11.40 -10.00 0.53
C ILE A 23 -9.90 -10.25 0.73
N LEU A 24 -9.50 -11.51 0.81
CA LEU A 24 -8.09 -11.89 1.01
C LEU A 24 -7.23 -11.48 -0.19
N GLY A 25 -7.71 -11.72 -1.42
CA GLY A 25 -7.00 -11.34 -2.64
C GLY A 25 -6.74 -9.82 -2.71
N LEU A 26 -7.76 -9.01 -2.44
CA LEU A 26 -7.62 -7.55 -2.41
C LEU A 26 -6.74 -7.07 -1.25
N THR A 27 -6.82 -7.71 -0.09
CA THR A 27 -5.97 -7.38 1.07
C THR A 27 -4.49 -7.61 0.75
N ILE A 28 -4.14 -8.75 0.18
CA ILE A 28 -2.76 -9.05 -0.22
C ILE A 28 -2.29 -8.08 -1.31
N PHE A 29 -3.15 -7.79 -2.29
CA PHE A 29 -2.84 -6.82 -3.34
C PHE A 29 -2.52 -5.43 -2.77
N TYR A 30 -3.36 -4.94 -1.85
CA TYR A 30 -3.10 -3.66 -1.17
C TYR A 30 -1.86 -3.71 -0.28
N ALA A 31 -1.60 -4.82 0.41
CA ALA A 31 -0.40 -4.97 1.23
C ALA A 31 0.87 -4.88 0.37
N VAL A 32 0.91 -5.52 -0.80
CA VAL A 32 2.04 -5.43 -1.73
C VAL A 32 2.22 -3.99 -2.24
N LEU A 33 1.12 -3.33 -2.63
CA LEU A 33 1.17 -1.93 -3.08
C LEU A 33 1.67 -1.02 -1.96
N TYR A 34 1.19 -1.22 -0.74
CA TYR A 34 1.61 -0.47 0.44
C TYR A 34 3.10 -0.63 0.72
N VAL A 35 3.62 -1.86 0.69
CA VAL A 35 5.06 -2.14 0.85
C VAL A 35 5.87 -1.49 -0.27
N ALA A 36 5.38 -1.56 -1.52
CA ALA A 36 6.03 -0.87 -2.64
C ALA A 36 6.09 0.65 -2.42
N CYS A 37 5.00 1.26 -1.93
CA CYS A 37 4.98 2.67 -1.55
C CYS A 37 5.96 2.98 -0.41
N LEU A 38 6.07 2.12 0.61
CA LEU A 38 7.05 2.29 1.68
C LEU A 38 8.49 2.30 1.14
N ILE A 39 8.82 1.36 0.25
CA ILE A 39 10.15 1.33 -0.38
C ILE A 39 10.40 2.60 -1.20
N VAL A 40 9.40 3.06 -1.96
CA VAL A 40 9.49 4.32 -2.70
C VAL A 40 9.75 5.48 -1.75
N VAL A 41 9.03 5.54 -0.64
CA VAL A 41 9.18 6.56 0.40
C VAL A 41 10.57 6.52 1.04
N ASP A 42 11.10 5.35 1.38
CA ASP A 42 12.46 5.20 1.93
C ASP A 42 13.53 5.70 0.95
N ILE A 43 13.38 5.39 -0.34
CA ILE A 43 14.27 5.88 -1.39
C ILE A 43 14.16 7.41 -1.52
N LEU A 44 12.94 7.94 -1.53
CA LEU A 44 12.69 9.38 -1.57
C LEU A 44 13.30 10.09 -0.36
N TYR A 45 13.18 9.55 0.85
CA TYR A 45 13.82 10.10 2.03
C TYR A 45 15.34 10.05 1.94
N GLY A 46 15.93 9.00 1.37
CA GLY A 46 17.38 8.93 1.13
C GLY A 46 17.89 9.97 0.13
N ILE A 47 17.06 10.41 -0.81
CA ILE A 47 17.41 11.43 -1.83
C ILE A 47 17.13 12.85 -1.32
N VAL A 48 15.97 13.05 -0.69
CA VAL A 48 15.49 14.37 -0.25
C VAL A 48 16.19 14.82 1.04
N ASP A 49 16.52 13.92 1.95
CA ASP A 49 17.20 14.26 3.20
C ASP A 49 18.56 13.54 3.37
N PRO A 50 19.67 14.16 2.95
CA PRO A 50 21.01 13.61 3.14
C PRO A 50 21.44 13.52 4.63
N ARG A 51 20.69 14.08 5.59
CA ARG A 51 21.02 13.96 7.03
C ARG A 51 20.79 12.56 7.60
N ILE A 52 19.88 11.77 7.02
CA ILE A 52 19.59 10.41 7.52
C ILE A 52 20.84 9.52 7.47
N LYS A 53 21.78 9.80 6.56
CA LYS A 53 23.05 9.07 6.44
C LYS A 53 24.02 9.34 7.60
N ILE A 54 23.90 10.48 8.29
CA ILE A 54 24.81 10.87 9.38
C ILE A 54 24.40 10.20 10.70
N ALA A 55 23.10 9.96 10.91
CA ALA A 55 22.59 9.34 12.15
C ALA A 55 22.80 7.82 12.25
N LYS A 56 23.11 7.12 11.13
CA LYS A 56 23.44 5.68 11.14
C LYS A 56 24.91 5.40 11.52
N SER A 57 25.72 6.43 11.74
CA SER A 57 27.12 6.34 12.17
C SER A 57 27.28 6.55 13.68
N GLU A 58 26.44 5.95 14.50
CA GLU A 58 26.75 5.73 15.93
C GLU A 58 26.22 4.36 16.36
N LYS A 59 26.90 3.29 15.94
CA LYS A 59 27.70 2.42 16.82
C LYS A 59 28.39 1.31 16.03
#